data_AF-L1JLF6-F1
#
_entry.id   AF-L1JLF6-F1
#
_cell.length_a   1.000
_cell.length_b   1.000
_cell.length_c   1.000
_cell.angle_alpha   90.00
_cell.angle_beta   90.00
_cell.angle_gamma   90.00
#
_symmetry.space_group_name_H-M   'P 1'
#
loop_
_entity.id
_entity.type
_entity.pdbx_description
1 polymer ?
#
loop_
_entity_poly.entity_id
_entity_poly.type
_entity_poly.pdbx_seq_one_letter_code
_entity_poly.pdbx_strand_id
1 'polypeptide(L)' 'DPYKILGVRRGTSKAECKRQYRRLAQQYHPDKCLHCSPEKLEEMAETFIRIQAAWEQIS' A
#
# COMPACT_ATOMS: atom_id res chain seq x y z
N ASP A 1 11.32 -5.99 -4.58
CA ASP A 1 10.29 -7.04 -4.73
C ASP A 1 8.90 -6.47 -4.52
N PRO A 2 8.07 -6.34 -5.57
CA PRO A 2 6.74 -5.77 -5.44
C PRO A 2 5.83 -6.63 -4.53
N TYR A 3 5.98 -7.95 -4.56
CA TYR A 3 5.25 -8.86 -3.67
C TYR A 3 5.56 -8.61 -2.19
N LYS A 4 6.83 -8.35 -1.84
CA LYS A 4 7.24 -8.05 -0.45
C LYS A 4 6.67 -6.71 0.03
N ILE A 5 6.62 -5.71 -0.86
CA ILE A 5 6.08 -4.37 -0.54
C ILE A 5 4.58 -4.44 -0.26
N LEU A 6 3.85 -5.23 -1.06
CA LEU A 6 2.42 -5.52 -0.84
C LEU A 6 2.15 -6.48 0.33
N GLY A 7 3.19 -7.03 0.96
CA GLY A 7 3.06 -8.02 2.04
C GLY A 7 2.50 -9.37 1.59
N VAL A 8 2.63 -9.71 0.30
CA VAL A 8 2.09 -10.94 -0.30
C VAL A 8 3.21 -11.91 -0.68
N ARG A 9 2.87 -13.20 -0.76
CA ARG A 9 3.82 -14.22 -1.27
C ARG A 9 4.02 -14.06 -2.77
N ARG A 10 5.23 -14.34 -3.24
CA ARG A 10 5.51 -14.49 -4.69
C ARG A 10 4.61 -15.60 -5.25
N GLY A 11 3.93 -15.33 -6.37
CA GLY A 11 2.96 -16.25 -6.97
C GLY A 11 1.52 -16.06 -6.47
N THR A 12 1.27 -15.08 -5.61
CA THR A 12 -0.09 -14.68 -5.21
C THR A 12 -0.88 -14.17 -6.42
N SER A 13 -2.14 -14.61 -6.57
CA SER A 13 -3.01 -14.18 -7.68
C SER A 13 -3.31 -12.67 -7.62
N LYS A 14 -3.48 -12.03 -8.78
CA LYS A 14 -3.85 -10.60 -8.89
C LYS A 14 -5.04 -10.21 -8.01
N ALA A 15 -6.03 -11.09 -7.85
CA ALA A 15 -7.19 -10.86 -6.98
C ALA A 15 -6.82 -10.67 -5.49
N GLU A 16 -5.88 -11.47 -4.99
CA GLU A 16 -5.37 -11.40 -3.61
C GLU A 16 -4.49 -10.16 -3.44
N CYS A 17 -3.60 -9.89 -4.40
CA CYS A 17 -2.81 -8.65 -4.44
C CYS A 17 -3.71 -7.40 -4.42
N LYS A 18 -4.80 -7.38 -5.20
CA LYS A 18 -5.80 -6.28 -5.20
C LYS A 18 -6.51 -6.15 -3.86
N ARG A 19 -6.72 -7.26 -3.14
CA ARG A 19 -7.35 -7.25 -1.82
C ARG A 19 -6.41 -6.69 -0.75
N GLN A 20 -5.13 -7.05 -0.80
CA GLN A 20 -4.12 -6.46 0.09
C GLN A 20 -3.87 -4.99 -0.23
N TYR A 21 -3.77 -4.63 -1.51
CA TYR A 21 -3.69 -3.23 -1.95
C TYR A 21 -4.83 -2.40 -1.35
N ARG A 22 -6.09 -2.88 -1.43
CA ARG A 22 -7.24 -2.18 -0.85
C ARG A 22 -7.18 -2.05 0.67
N ARG A 23 -6.69 -3.09 1.38
CA ARG A 23 -6.48 -3.02 2.84
C ARG A 23 -5.43 -1.98 3.20
N LEU A 24 -4.28 -2.01 2.52
CA LEU A 24 -3.20 -1.06 2.75
C LEU A 24 -3.66 0.37 2.40
N ALA A 25 -4.34 0.57 1.28
CA ALA A 25 -4.89 1.87 0.90
C ALA A 25 -5.85 2.44 1.96
N GLN A 26 -6.68 1.61 2.59
CA GLN A 26 -7.55 2.03 3.70
C GLN A 26 -6.82 2.24 5.02
N GLN A 27 -5.67 1.60 5.21
CA GLN A 27 -4.85 1.72 6.41
C GLN A 27 -3.96 2.96 6.36
N TYR A 28 -3.44 3.27 5.17
CA TYR A 28 -2.58 4.41 4.87
C TYR A 28 -3.33 5.59 4.23
N HIS A 29 -4.67 5.58 4.25
CA HIS A 29 -5.46 6.64 3.61
C HIS A 29 -5.26 7.97 4.35
N PRO A 30 -4.98 9.09 3.65
CA PRO A 30 -4.77 10.40 4.27
C PRO A 30 -5.99 10.87 5.08
N ASP A 31 -7.19 10.41 4.73
CA ASP A 31 -8.44 10.70 5.46
C ASP A 31 -8.42 10.19 6.92
N LYS A 32 -7.78 9.05 7.18
CA LYS A 32 -7.57 8.56 8.57
C LYS A 32 -6.45 9.28 9.30
N CYS A 33 -5.63 10.04 8.57
CA CYS A 33 -4.53 10.83 9.09
C CYS A 33 -4.87 12.32 9.28
N LEU A 34 -6.13 12.75 9.13
CA LEU A 34 -6.52 14.13 9.43
C LEU A 34 -6.16 14.58 10.85
N HIS A 35 -5.94 13.64 11.77
CA HIS A 35 -5.49 13.89 13.14
C HIS A 35 -4.04 13.45 13.43
N CYS A 36 -3.28 12.99 12.44
CA CYS A 36 -1.89 12.57 12.63
C CYS A 36 -0.91 13.72 12.38
N SER A 37 0.26 13.65 13.04
CA SER A 37 1.38 14.57 12.82
C SER A 37 1.81 14.60 11.35
N PRO A 38 2.34 15.74 10.85
CA PRO A 38 2.79 15.87 9.46
C PRO A 38 3.82 14.81 9.04
N GLU A 39 4.74 14.42 9.93
CA GLU A 39 5.71 13.33 9.67
C GLU A 39 5.02 11.99 9.34
N LYS A 40 3.96 11.64 10.08
CA LYS A 40 3.18 10.42 9.80
C LYS A 40 2.49 10.51 8.46
N LEU A 41 2.02 11.69 8.08
CA LEU A 41 1.35 11.94 6.82
C LEU A 41 2.30 11.73 5.64
N GLU A 42 3.55 12.20 5.77
CA GLU A 42 4.62 11.96 4.79
C GLU A 42 5.00 10.47 4.72
N GLU A 43 5.24 9.81 5.85
CA GLU A 43 5.56 8.37 5.88
C GLU A 43 4.43 7.53 5.25
N MET A 44 3.17 7.90 5.52
CA MET A 44 2.02 7.23 4.93
C MET A 44 1.93 7.45 3.42
N ALA A 45 2.15 8.68 2.95
CA ALA A 45 2.16 8.99 1.53
C ALA A 45 3.27 8.24 0.81
N GLU A 46 4.48 8.21 1.38
CA GLU A 46 5.62 7.49 0.81
C GLU A 46 5.37 5.97 0.77
N THR A 47 4.81 5.42 1.85
CA THR A 47 4.41 4.01 1.91
C THR A 47 3.34 3.70 0.87
N PHE A 48 2.34 4.56 0.71
CA PHE A 48 1.27 4.41 -0.28
C PHE A 48 1.80 4.41 -1.71
N ILE A 49 2.70 5.35 -2.05
CA ILE A 49 3.36 5.40 -3.36
C ILE A 49 4.10 4.10 -3.65
N ARG A 50 4.85 3.56 -2.67
CA ARG A 50 5.57 2.29 -2.83
C ARG A 50 4.63 1.12 -3.08
N ILE A 51 3.51 1.06 -2.37
CA ILE A 51 2.49 0.03 -2.54
C ILE A 51 1.83 0.13 -3.93
N GLN A 52 1.53 1.34 -4.38
CA GLN A 52 0.94 1.58 -5.70
C GLN A 52 1.91 1.19 -6.83
N ALA A 53 3.17 1.61 -6.75
CA ALA A 53 4.20 1.22 -7.71
C ALA A 53 4.43 -0.30 -7.75
N ALA A 54 4.37 -0.96 -6.59
CA ALA A 54 4.45 -2.41 -6.50
C ALA A 54 3.24 -3.10 -7.16
N TRP A 55 2.04 -2.54 -7.01
CA TRP A 55 0.84 -3.03 -7.67
C TRP A 55 0.92 -2.87 -9.20
N GLU A 56 1.38 -1.72 -9.70
CA GLU A 56 1.58 -1.51 -11.15
C GLU A 56 2.55 -2.50 -11.78
N GLN A 57 3.62 -2.89 -11.08
CA GLN A 57 4.54 -3.92 -11.57
C GLN A 57 3.94 -5.33 -11.63
N ILE A 58 2.90 -5.62 -10.84
CA ILE A 58 2.24 -6.93 -10.79
C ILE A 58 0.97 -6.97 -11.66
N SER A 59 0.32 -5.81 -11.86
CA SER A 59 -0.96 -5.67 -12.57
C SER A 59 -0.86 -5.99 -14.06
#